data_AF-A0A7W7YF53-F1
#
_entry.id   AF-A0A7W7YF53-F1
#
_cell.length_a   1.000
_cell.length_b   1.000
_cell.length_c   1.000
_cell.angle_alpha   90.00
_cell.angle_beta   90.00
_cell.angle_gamma   90.00
#
_symmetry.space_group_name_H-M   'P 1'
#
loop_
_entity.id
_entity.type
_entity.pdbx_description
1 polymer ?
#
loop_
_entity_poly.entity_id
_entity_poly.type
_entity_poly.pdbx_seq_one_letter_code
_entity_poly.pdbx_strand_id
1 'polypeptide(L)'
;MIWFLRVFFIIVLVSMLGVTSWASTQCALWALPGSVGGHPWFIATLFDTYWAFLTFYCWLAYKERSWLARLGWLAGILLLGNIAMAVYMLILLFRVPATARMEDILLRKA
;
A
#
# COMPACT_ATOMS: atom_id res chain seq x y z
N MET A 1 -8.20 -6.26 -18.84
CA MET A 1 -8.32 -5.49 -17.58
C MET A 1 -7.20 -5.77 -16.60
N ILE A 2 -6.87 -7.03 -16.28
CA ILE A 2 -5.81 -7.36 -15.30
C ILE A 2 -4.44 -6.83 -15.72
N TRP A 3 -4.11 -6.88 -17.01
CA TRP A 3 -2.86 -6.30 -17.52
C TRP A 3 -2.74 -4.79 -17.20
N PHE A 4 -3.82 -4.04 -17.39
CA PHE A 4 -3.86 -2.62 -17.04
C PHE A 4 -3.63 -2.39 -15.54
N LEU A 5 -4.24 -3.21 -14.68
CA LEU A 5 -4.00 -3.13 -13.23
C LEU A 5 -2.55 -3.43 -12.87
N ARG A 6 -1.91 -4.43 -13.50
CA ARG A 6 -0.49 -4.72 -13.27
C ARG A 6 0.38 -3.52 -13.61
N VAL A 7 0.17 -2.92 -14.78
CA VAL A 7 0.91 -1.73 -15.20
C VAL A 7 0.68 -0.58 -14.21
N PHE A 8 -0.56 -0.34 -13.80
CA PHE A 8 -0.89 0.68 -12.82
C PHE A 8 -0.17 0.47 -11.48
N PHE A 9 -0.24 -0.73 -10.89
CA PHE A 9 0.43 -0.99 -9.61
C PHE A 9 1.97 -1.02 -9.72
N ILE A 10 2.53 -1.37 -10.89
CA ILE A 10 3.97 -1.21 -11.16
C ILE A 10 4.34 0.27 -11.14
N ILE A 11 3.56 1.12 -11.81
CA ILE A 11 3.79 2.57 -11.82
C ILE A 11 3.76 3.11 -10.38
N VAL A 12 2.74 2.75 -9.59
CA VAL A 12 2.63 3.15 -8.17
C VAL A 12 3.84 2.69 -7.37
N LEU A 13 4.29 1.45 -7.56
CA LEU A 13 5.44 0.91 -6.84
C LEU A 13 6.73 1.66 -7.20
N VAL A 14 7.00 1.82 -8.49
CA VAL A 14 8.20 2.53 -8.98
C VAL A 14 8.18 3.99 -8.56
N SER A 15 7.02 4.67 -8.65
CA SER A 15 6.91 6.07 -8.23
C SER A 15 7.13 6.23 -6.74
N MET A 16 6.55 5.37 -5.90
CA MET A 16 6.72 5.45 -4.44
C MET A 16 8.15 5.14 -4.02
N LEU A 17 8.80 4.14 -4.62
CA LEU A 17 10.22 3.88 -4.39
C LEU A 17 11.08 5.08 -4.82
N GLY A 18 10.84 5.63 -6.02
CA GLY A 18 11.58 6.79 -6.52
C GLY A 18 11.44 8.02 -5.63
N VAL A 19 10.22 8.38 -5.26
CA VAL A 19 9.95 9.54 -4.38
C VAL A 19 10.50 9.31 -2.97
N THR A 20 10.36 8.10 -2.42
CA THR A 20 10.88 7.77 -1.07
C THR A 20 12.40 7.81 -1.04
N SER A 21 13.06 7.24 -2.05
CA SER A 21 14.52 7.29 -2.17
C SER A 21 15.01 8.72 -2.37
N TRP A 22 14.38 9.49 -3.26
CA TRP A 22 14.71 10.90 -3.46
C TRP A 22 14.54 11.72 -2.17
N ALA A 23 13.39 11.60 -1.51
CA ALA A 23 13.14 12.29 -0.23
C ALA A 23 14.19 11.92 0.82
N SER A 24 14.56 10.63 0.92
CA SER A 24 15.56 10.14 1.87
C SER A 24 16.96 10.74 1.64
N THR A 25 17.28 11.19 0.42
CA THR A 25 18.54 11.90 0.13
C THR A 25 18.51 13.38 0.52
N GLN A 26 17.31 13.99 0.58
CA GLN A 26 17.14 15.42 0.84
C GLN A 26 16.92 15.71 2.33
N CYS A 27 16.13 14.89 2.99
CA CYS A 27 15.76 15.08 4.38
C CYS A 27 15.56 13.72 5.05
N ALA A 28 16.22 13.55 6.19
CA ALA A 28 15.91 12.42 7.03
C ALA A 28 14.53 12.61 7.68
N LEU A 29 13.69 11.57 7.69
CA LEU A 29 12.37 11.60 8.32
C LEU A 29 12.40 12.08 9.78
N TRP A 30 13.46 11.78 10.52
CA TRP A 30 13.65 12.21 11.90
C TRP A 30 14.15 13.66 12.06
N ALA A 31 14.58 14.30 10.99
CA ALA A 31 15.02 15.70 10.97
C ALA A 31 13.90 16.68 10.54
N LEU A 32 12.66 16.19 10.44
CA LEU A 32 11.49 17.02 10.13
C LEU A 32 11.35 18.15 11.17
N PRO A 33 11.37 19.43 10.75
CA PRO A 33 11.22 20.53 11.69
C PRO A 33 9.84 20.50 12.34
N GLY A 34 9.79 20.77 13.65
CA GLY A 34 8.55 20.70 14.44
C GLY A 34 7.41 21.61 13.94
N SER A 35 7.74 22.65 13.18
CA SER A 35 6.77 23.52 12.50
C SER A 35 5.93 22.81 11.44
N VAL A 36 6.47 21.76 10.80
CA VAL A 36 5.74 20.95 9.81
C VAL A 36 4.91 19.89 10.52
N GLY A 37 5.48 19.23 11.54
CA GLY A 37 4.79 18.21 12.33
C GLY A 37 3.54 18.72 13.07
N GLY A 38 3.55 19.98 13.51
CA GLY A 38 2.41 20.63 14.15
C GLY A 38 1.41 21.31 13.21
N HIS A 39 1.66 21.32 11.90
CA HIS A 39 0.79 22.02 10.96
C HIS A 39 -0.55 21.27 10.83
N PRO A 40 -1.72 21.92 11.03
CA PRO A 40 -3.02 21.25 11.06
C PRO A 40 -3.31 20.41 9.80
N TRP A 41 -2.95 20.92 8.62
CA TRP A 41 -3.11 20.17 7.37
C TRP A 41 -2.19 18.96 7.27
N PHE A 42 -0.97 19.03 7.83
CA PHE A 42 -0.05 17.89 7.81
C PHE A 42 -0.63 16.74 8.65
N ILE A 43 -1.15 17.06 9.84
CA ILE A 43 -1.84 16.11 10.70
C ILE A 43 -3.07 15.54 9.99
N ALA A 44 -3.91 16.37 9.37
CA ALA A 44 -5.09 15.92 8.65
C ALA A 44 -4.73 14.94 7.51
N THR A 45 -3.71 15.24 6.71
CA THR A 45 -3.25 14.35 5.63
C THR A 45 -2.65 13.04 6.14
N LEU A 46 -1.97 13.06 7.29
CA LEU A 46 -1.48 11.84 7.94
C LEU A 46 -2.65 10.95 8.37
N PHE A 47 -3.65 11.52 9.06
CA PHE A 47 -4.84 10.79 9.45
C PHE A 47 -5.57 10.21 8.24
N ASP A 48 -5.81 11.00 7.21
CA ASP A 48 -6.46 10.54 5.97
C ASP A 48 -5.71 9.36 5.35
N THR A 49 -4.39 9.46 5.25
CA THR A 49 -3.53 8.40 4.69
C THR A 49 -3.57 7.11 5.53
N TYR A 50 -3.46 7.21 6.85
CA TYR A 50 -3.50 6.03 7.73
C TYR A 50 -4.90 5.39 7.79
N TRP A 51 -5.96 6.18 7.74
CA TRP A 51 -7.32 5.64 7.63
C TRP A 51 -7.51 4.89 6.32
N ALA A 52 -7.04 5.43 5.19
CA ALA A 52 -7.07 4.72 3.91
C ALA A 52 -6.30 3.39 3.96
N PHE A 53 -5.15 3.36 4.62
CA PHE A 53 -4.35 2.15 4.83
C PHE A 53 -5.11 1.09 5.64
N LEU A 54 -5.76 1.51 6.73
CA LEU A 54 -6.56 0.61 7.57
C LEU A 54 -7.79 0.08 6.82
N THR A 55 -8.47 0.92 6.02
CA THR A 55 -9.60 0.48 5.19
C THR A 55 -9.17 -0.57 4.18
N PHE A 56 -8.03 -0.37 3.49
CA PHE A 56 -7.47 -1.40 2.62
C PHE A 56 -7.09 -2.66 3.37
N TYR A 57 -6.49 -2.51 4.56
CA TYR A 57 -6.11 -3.63 5.41
C TYR A 57 -7.32 -4.47 5.86
N CYS A 58 -8.49 -3.87 6.12
CA CYS A 58 -9.70 -4.63 6.44
C CYS A 58 -10.08 -5.61 5.32
N TRP A 59 -9.99 -5.18 4.07
CA TRP A 59 -10.21 -6.05 2.90
C TRP A 59 -9.11 -7.12 2.79
N LEU A 60 -7.85 -6.76 2.97
CA LEU A 60 -6.73 -7.70 2.96
C LEU A 60 -6.88 -8.77 4.06
N ALA A 61 -7.28 -8.36 5.26
CA ALA A 61 -7.50 -9.25 6.39
C ALA A 61 -8.65 -10.23 6.13
N TYR A 62 -9.72 -9.78 5.48
CA TYR A 62 -10.79 -10.68 5.02
C TYR A 62 -10.27 -11.74 4.01
N LYS A 63 -9.42 -11.32 3.07
CA LYS A 63 -8.88 -12.16 2.01
C LYS A 63 -7.87 -13.18 2.56
N GLU A 64 -6.94 -12.77 3.42
CA GLU A 64 -5.91 -13.67 3.96
C GLU A 64 -6.46 -14.61 5.03
N ARG A 65 -6.11 -15.90 4.95
CA ARG A 65 -6.58 -16.94 5.89
C ARG A 65 -5.62 -17.12 7.08
N SER A 66 -4.34 -16.83 6.89
CA SER A 66 -3.30 -16.98 7.92
C SER A 66 -3.18 -15.72 8.77
N TRP A 67 -3.22 -15.88 10.09
CA TRP A 67 -3.03 -14.76 11.03
C TRP A 67 -1.62 -14.18 10.96
N LEU A 68 -0.60 -15.01 10.70
CA LEU A 68 0.77 -14.55 10.49
C LEU A 68 0.87 -13.63 9.27
N ALA A 69 0.23 -14.01 8.16
CA ALA A 69 0.22 -13.19 6.95
C ALA A 69 -0.50 -11.87 7.19
N ARG A 70 -1.63 -11.87 7.92
CA ARG A 70 -2.35 -10.64 8.29
C ARG A 70 -1.47 -9.69 9.10
N LEU A 71 -0.83 -10.18 10.15
CA LEU A 71 0.04 -9.35 10.99
C LEU A 71 1.27 -8.83 10.21
N GLY A 72 1.86 -9.67 9.37
CA GLY A 72 2.97 -9.28 8.50
C GLY A 72 2.58 -8.16 7.53
N TRP A 73 1.43 -8.29 6.88
CA TRP A 73 0.92 -7.26 5.96
C TRP A 73 0.49 -5.98 6.69
N LEU A 74 -0.10 -6.09 7.89
CA LEU A 74 -0.42 -4.92 8.72
C LEU A 74 0.84 -4.12 9.04
N ALA A 75 1.88 -4.78 9.55
CA ALA A 75 3.15 -4.15 9.84
C ALA A 75 3.77 -3.53 8.58
N GLY A 76 3.74 -4.26 7.46
CA GLY A 76 4.19 -3.76 6.17
C GLY A 76 3.46 -2.49 5.73
N ILE A 77 2.13 -2.46 5.81
CA ILE A 77 1.31 -1.31 5.41
C ILE A 77 1.55 -0.11 6.34
N LEU A 78 1.64 -0.31 7.65
CA LEU A 78 1.87 0.81 8.58
C LEU A 78 3.27 1.43 8.44
N LEU A 79 4.27 0.64 8.02
CA LEU A 79 5.65 1.08 7.86
C LEU A 79 5.96 1.61 6.45
N LEU A 80 5.47 0.92 5.41
CA LEU A 80 5.80 1.20 4.00
C LEU A 80 4.64 1.83 3.23
N GLY A 81 3.43 1.86 3.80
CA GLY A 81 2.24 2.45 3.19
C GLY A 81 1.92 1.88 1.82
N ASN A 82 1.87 2.76 0.82
CA ASN A 82 1.55 2.45 -0.56
C ASN A 82 2.51 1.45 -1.22
N ILE A 83 3.76 1.36 -0.78
CA ILE A 83 4.71 0.38 -1.31
C ILE A 83 4.25 -1.03 -0.96
N ALA A 84 3.89 -1.29 0.31
CA ALA A 84 3.40 -2.60 0.74
C ALA A 84 2.08 -2.97 0.06
N MET A 85 1.15 -2.01 -0.08
CA MET A 85 -0.13 -2.24 -0.76
C MET A 85 0.06 -2.56 -2.25
N ALA A 86 0.95 -1.83 -2.94
CA ALA A 86 1.27 -2.09 -4.34
C ALA A 86 1.91 -3.47 -4.53
N VAL A 87 2.86 -3.85 -3.66
CA VAL A 87 3.46 -5.19 -3.68
C VAL A 87 2.41 -6.28 -3.46
N TYR A 88 1.53 -6.12 -2.47
CA TYR A 88 0.44 -7.09 -2.24
C TYR A 88 -0.45 -7.26 -3.47
N MET A 89 -0.88 -6.15 -4.06
CA MET A 89 -1.72 -6.16 -5.26
C MET A 89 -1.03 -6.79 -6.46
N LEU A 90 0.26 -6.50 -6.68
CA LEU A 90 1.03 -7.15 -7.75
C LEU A 90 1.15 -8.65 -7.53
N ILE A 91 1.46 -9.11 -6.30
CA ILE A 91 1.50 -10.55 -5.99
C ILE A 91 0.16 -11.22 -6.34
N LEU A 92 -0.96 -10.60 -5.98
CA LEU A 92 -2.29 -11.11 -6.27
C LEU A 92 -2.59 -11.13 -7.78
N LEU A 93 -2.26 -10.04 -8.48
CA LEU A 93 -2.49 -9.88 -9.92
C LEU A 93 -1.62 -10.81 -10.77
N PHE A 94 -0.41 -11.15 -10.33
CA PHE A 94 0.46 -12.10 -11.04
C PHE A 94 0.11 -13.56 -10.77
N ARG A 95 -0.62 -13.87 -9.69
CA ARG A 95 -1.13 -15.23 -9.41
C ARG A 95 -2.28 -15.64 -10.32
N VAL A 96 -3.00 -14.69 -10.92
CA VAL A 96 -4.13 -14.96 -11.82
C VAL A 96 -3.71 -14.75 -13.29
N PRO A 97 -4.25 -15.51 -14.25
CA PRO A 97 -4.00 -15.26 -15.67
C PRO A 97 -4.57 -13.90 -16.11
N ALA A 98 -3.99 -13.29 -17.14
CA ALA A 98 -4.38 -11.95 -17.60
C ALA A 98 -5.83 -11.87 -18.14
N THR A 99 -6.42 -13.04 -18.43
CA THR A 99 -7.80 -13.25 -18.88
C THR A 99 -8.79 -13.53 -17.74
N ALA A 100 -8.33 -13.62 -16.48
CA ALA A 100 -9.20 -13.86 -15.34
C ALA A 100 -10.17 -12.68 -15.08
N ARG A 101 -11.23 -12.95 -14.31
CA ARG A 101 -12.26 -11.97 -13.97
C ARG A 101 -11.84 -11.17 -12.73
N MET A 102 -12.41 -9.97 -12.56
CA MET A 102 -12.17 -9.15 -11.36
C MET A 102 -12.55 -9.88 -10.06
N GLU A 103 -13.61 -10.69 -10.12
CA GLU A 103 -14.11 -11.50 -9.00
C GLU A 103 -13.04 -12.45 -8.46
N ASP A 104 -12.17 -12.98 -9.32
CA ASP A 104 -11.09 -13.89 -8.93
C ASP A 104 -10.03 -13.20 -8.04
N ILE A 105 -9.97 -11.87 -8.09
CA ILE A 105 -9.04 -11.03 -7.33
C ILE A 105 -9.73 -10.47 -6.08
N LEU A 106 -10.95 -9.97 -6.22
CA LEU A 106 -11.66 -9.25 -5.16
C LEU A 106 -12.30 -10.17 -4.13
N LEU A 107 -12.80 -11.33 -4.57
CA LEU A 107 -13.51 -12.25 -3.71
C LEU A 107 -12.58 -13.32 -3.17
N ARG A 108 -12.82 -13.70 -1.93
CA ARG A 108 -12.22 -14.90 -1.38
C ARG A 108 -12.95 -16.11 -1.97
N LYS A 109 -12.25 -16.90 -2.79
CA LYS A 109 -12.76 -18.23 -3.18
C LYS A 109 -12.82 -19.11 -1.93
N ALA A 110 -14.00 -19.69 -1.69
CA ALA A 110 -14.31 -20.52 -0.52
C ALA A 110 -13.41 -21.76 -0.46
#